data_AF-A0A9Q6S712-F1
#
_entry.id   AF-A0A9Q6S712-F1
#
_cell.length_a   1.000
_cell.length_b   1.000
_cell.length_c   1.000
_cell.angle_alpha   90.00
_cell.angle_beta   90.00
_cell.angle_gamma   90.00
#
_symmetry.space_group_name_H-M   'P 1'
#
loop_
_entity.id
_entity.type
_entity.pdbx_description
1 polymer ?
#
loop_
_entity_poly.entity_id
_entity_poly.type
_entity_poly.pdbx_seq_one_letter_code
_entity_poly.pdbx_strand_id
1 'polypeptide(L)'
;MSTVRLFGLLGIFGLFAGCAQMPSEHQASSTTGIVSTPIAPVDADSVSDNAPAQAQIVALRPARDALQTGQASWYARKFEGRRTANGERYNGQALTAAHRTLPFGTYVRVTSLSTAKTVVVRINDRGPFVKGRVIDLSYAAASALGLTRAPSMSVQIERVEKQADTRTASGGSES
;
A
#
# COMPACT_ATOMS: atom_id res chain seq x y z
N MET A 1 -38.44 51.30 -14.60
CA MET A 1 -38.75 50.04 -15.30
C MET A 1 -39.06 48.98 -14.25
N SER A 2 -40.33 48.57 -14.21
CA SER A 2 -41.06 47.66 -13.31
C SER A 2 -40.43 46.25 -13.18
N THR A 3 -40.18 45.77 -11.95
CA THR A 3 -40.93 44.76 -11.14
C THR A 3 -40.93 43.29 -11.59
N VAL A 4 -40.36 42.46 -10.70
CA VAL A 4 -40.93 41.25 -10.04
C VAL A 4 -41.30 40.01 -10.87
N ARG A 5 -40.53 38.94 -10.58
CA ARG A 5 -40.82 37.50 -10.34
C ARG A 5 -42.04 36.83 -11.01
N LEU A 6 -41.80 35.64 -11.59
CA LEU A 6 -42.80 34.56 -11.63
C LEU A 6 -42.13 33.18 -11.46
N PHE A 7 -42.69 32.42 -10.52
CA PHE A 7 -42.45 31.01 -10.21
C PHE A 7 -43.02 30.10 -11.31
N GLY A 8 -42.40 28.93 -11.53
CA GLY A 8 -42.97 27.85 -12.34
C GLY A 8 -42.43 26.47 -11.96
N LEU A 9 -43.25 25.72 -11.22
CA LEU A 9 -43.13 24.29 -10.88
C LEU A 9 -43.30 23.37 -12.10
N LEU A 10 -42.61 22.21 -12.12
CA LEU A 10 -43.16 20.84 -12.31
C LEU A 10 -41.97 19.86 -12.40
N GLY A 11 -41.79 18.90 -11.48
CA GLY A 11 -42.31 17.53 -11.61
C GLY A 11 -41.37 16.69 -12.50
N ILE A 12 -40.69 15.63 -12.03
CA ILE A 12 -41.27 14.31 -11.76
C ILE A 12 -40.28 13.48 -10.93
N PHE A 13 -40.78 12.92 -9.84
CA PHE A 13 -40.16 11.89 -9.01
C PHE A 13 -40.33 10.53 -9.70
N GLY A 14 -39.23 9.90 -10.15
CA GLY A 14 -39.24 8.55 -10.70
C GLY A 14 -38.96 7.51 -9.62
N LEU A 15 -40.03 6.99 -9.00
CA LEU A 15 -39.99 5.88 -8.04
C LEU A 15 -40.09 4.56 -8.82
N PHE A 16 -38.99 3.83 -9.01
CA PHE A 16 -39.05 2.43 -9.46
C PHE A 16 -38.87 1.51 -8.26
N ALA A 17 -40.01 1.08 -7.70
CA ALA A 17 -40.11 -0.08 -6.84
C ALA A 17 -40.13 -1.34 -7.73
N GLY A 18 -39.12 -2.19 -7.60
CA GLY A 18 -39.09 -3.52 -8.20
C GLY A 18 -38.97 -4.58 -7.12
N CYS A 19 -40.11 -5.16 -6.73
CA CYS A 19 -40.17 -6.42 -6.01
C CYS A 19 -40.59 -7.51 -7.00
N ALA A 20 -39.80 -8.58 -7.13
CA ALA A 20 -40.27 -9.86 -7.66
C ALA A 20 -39.46 -11.02 -7.06
N GLN A 21 -40.22 -12.05 -6.71
CA GLN A 21 -39.94 -13.18 -5.83
C GLN A 21 -39.34 -14.39 -6.58
N MET A 22 -38.59 -15.22 -5.83
CA MET A 22 -38.23 -16.67 -5.90
C MET A 22 -39.27 -17.61 -6.61
N PRO A 23 -39.10 -18.96 -6.78
CA PRO A 23 -38.12 -19.92 -6.22
C PRO A 23 -37.71 -21.10 -7.18
N SER A 24 -37.16 -22.19 -6.63
CA SER A 24 -37.15 -23.60 -7.09
C SER A 24 -35.73 -24.18 -7.32
N GLU A 25 -35.15 -24.81 -6.30
CA GLU A 25 -35.13 -26.27 -6.04
C GLU A 25 -34.21 -27.08 -6.97
N HIS A 26 -33.09 -27.56 -6.41
CA HIS A 26 -32.58 -28.89 -6.69
C HIS A 26 -32.26 -29.59 -5.36
N GLN A 27 -33.12 -30.56 -5.01
CA GLN A 27 -32.96 -31.64 -4.03
C GLN A 27 -31.64 -32.39 -4.30
N ALA A 28 -30.75 -32.69 -3.34
CA ALA A 28 -30.81 -33.49 -2.11
C ALA A 28 -30.39 -34.97 -2.30
N SER A 29 -29.46 -35.37 -1.41
CA SER A 29 -29.19 -36.69 -0.82
C SER A 29 -28.49 -37.81 -1.61
N SER A 30 -27.39 -38.29 -1.01
CA SER A 30 -27.11 -39.69 -0.59
C SER A 30 -25.69 -39.78 0.00
N THR A 31 -25.52 -39.77 1.32
CA THR A 31 -25.27 -40.96 2.17
C THR A 31 -24.02 -41.76 1.79
N THR A 32 -22.99 -41.73 2.65
CA THR A 32 -22.37 -42.89 3.33
C THR A 32 -21.11 -42.42 4.07
N GLY A 33 -21.05 -42.61 5.38
CA GLY A 33 -19.93 -42.19 6.23
C GLY A 33 -18.77 -43.17 6.25
N ILE A 34 -17.58 -42.70 6.62
CA ILE A 34 -16.44 -43.54 7.03
C ILE A 34 -15.63 -42.79 8.11
N VAL A 35 -15.66 -43.36 9.32
CA VAL A 35 -14.58 -43.59 10.31
C VAL A 35 -13.67 -42.41 10.74
N SER A 36 -13.78 -42.07 12.03
CA SER A 36 -12.74 -41.40 12.82
C SER A 36 -11.56 -42.35 13.08
N THR A 37 -10.34 -41.86 12.84
CA THR A 37 -9.09 -42.46 13.34
C THR A 37 -8.22 -41.33 13.92
N PRO A 38 -7.50 -41.56 15.03
CA PRO A 38 -6.81 -40.49 15.76
C PRO A 38 -5.45 -40.10 15.15
N ILE A 39 -5.06 -38.88 15.52
CA ILE A 39 -3.86 -38.11 15.15
C ILE A 39 -2.54 -38.90 15.31
N ALA A 40 -1.70 -38.85 14.29
CA ALA A 40 -0.26 -39.15 14.32
C ALA A 40 0.51 -38.00 13.64
N PRO A 41 1.79 -37.76 13.99
CA PRO A 41 2.46 -36.48 13.83
C PRO A 41 2.87 -36.22 12.38
N VAL A 42 2.72 -34.96 11.95
CA VAL A 42 3.16 -34.47 10.64
C VAL A 42 4.68 -34.33 10.63
N ASP A 43 5.33 -35.21 9.88
CA ASP A 43 6.73 -35.04 9.48
C ASP A 43 6.83 -33.78 8.61
N ALA A 44 7.51 -32.78 9.16
CA ALA A 44 7.83 -31.53 8.49
C ALA A 44 9.11 -31.73 7.68
N ASP A 45 8.99 -32.18 6.43
CA ASP A 45 10.08 -31.99 5.48
C ASP A 45 9.57 -31.76 4.06
N SER A 46 10.20 -30.78 3.40
CA SER A 46 10.11 -30.45 1.97
C SER A 46 8.81 -29.84 1.40
N VAL A 47 8.56 -28.56 1.67
CA VAL A 47 7.83 -27.69 0.72
C VAL A 47 8.82 -26.80 -0.02
N SER A 48 9.22 -27.33 -1.18
CA SER A 48 9.77 -26.69 -2.37
C SER A 48 9.81 -25.15 -2.40
N ASP A 49 11.03 -24.61 -2.32
CA ASP A 49 11.39 -23.21 -2.59
C ASP A 49 11.13 -22.82 -4.05
N ASN A 50 9.93 -22.28 -4.35
CA ASN A 50 9.78 -21.35 -5.47
C ASN A 50 8.58 -20.42 -5.26
N ALA A 51 8.75 -19.44 -4.38
CA ALA A 51 7.85 -18.29 -4.26
C ALA A 51 8.61 -17.02 -4.70
N PRO A 52 8.04 -16.18 -5.59
CA PRO A 52 8.72 -14.98 -6.05
C PRO A 52 8.88 -14.00 -4.88
N ALA A 53 10.07 -13.40 -4.77
CA ALA A 53 10.52 -12.48 -3.72
C ALA A 53 9.41 -11.56 -3.19
N GLN A 54 8.71 -12.01 -2.14
CA GLN A 54 7.83 -11.18 -1.35
C GLN A 54 8.74 -10.26 -0.54
N ALA A 55 8.53 -8.94 -0.69
CA ALA A 55 9.28 -7.91 0.02
C ALA A 55 9.38 -8.29 1.50
N GLN A 56 10.56 -8.77 1.91
CA GLN A 56 10.84 -9.15 3.28
C GLN A 56 10.51 -7.93 4.14
N ILE A 57 9.55 -8.10 5.05
CA ILE A 57 9.33 -7.20 6.18
C ILE A 57 10.58 -7.30 7.04
N VAL A 58 11.61 -6.53 6.66
CA VAL A 58 12.68 -6.21 7.60
C VAL A 58 11.98 -5.58 8.79
N ALA A 59 12.26 -6.07 9.99
CA ALA A 59 11.76 -5.46 11.20
C ALA A 59 12.24 -3.99 11.21
N LEU A 60 11.31 -3.07 11.04
CA LEU A 60 11.60 -1.66 10.82
C LEU A 60 11.09 -0.89 12.02
N ARG A 61 12.01 -0.52 12.92
CA ARG A 61 11.68 0.31 14.07
C ARG A 61 11.51 1.76 13.61
N PRO A 62 10.47 2.47 14.09
CA PRO A 62 10.38 3.90 13.85
C PRO A 62 11.61 4.57 14.46
N ALA A 63 12.38 5.26 13.62
CA ALA A 63 13.44 6.14 14.10
C ALA A 63 12.75 7.31 14.82
N ARG A 64 13.36 7.84 15.88
CA ARG A 64 12.75 8.87 16.74
C ARG A 64 12.47 10.21 16.03
N ASP A 65 12.81 10.36 14.73
CA ASP A 65 12.80 11.65 14.04
C ASP A 65 12.14 11.67 12.65
N ALA A 66 11.46 12.80 12.41
CA ALA A 66 10.76 13.28 11.23
C ALA A 66 9.44 12.56 10.89
N LEU A 67 8.43 12.88 11.69
CA LEU A 67 7.03 12.64 11.36
C LEU A 67 6.52 13.84 10.55
N GLN A 68 6.20 13.62 9.28
CA GLN A 68 5.67 14.67 8.40
C GLN A 68 4.36 14.19 7.76
N THR A 69 3.38 15.09 7.69
CA THR A 69 2.09 14.83 7.06
C THR A 69 1.90 15.73 5.85
N GLY A 70 1.27 15.21 4.81
CA GLY A 70 0.87 16.00 3.65
C GLY A 70 0.38 15.14 2.49
N GLN A 71 0.44 15.66 1.27
CA GLN A 71 -0.03 14.93 0.09
C GLN A 71 1.09 14.06 -0.51
N ALA A 72 0.76 12.81 -0.84
CA ALA A 72 1.55 11.96 -1.72
C ALA A 72 1.03 12.07 -3.16
N SER A 73 1.95 12.00 -4.12
CA SER A 73 1.62 11.63 -5.50
C SER A 73 2.51 10.49 -5.98
N TRP A 74 2.50 10.16 -7.26
CA TRP A 74 3.32 9.10 -7.81
C TRP A 74 3.82 9.41 -9.23
N TYR A 75 4.95 8.79 -9.60
CA TYR A 75 5.59 9.01 -10.88
C TYR A 75 4.84 8.37 -12.05
N ALA A 76 4.50 9.18 -13.05
CA ALA A 76 3.95 8.68 -14.31
C ALA A 76 4.92 7.75 -15.06
N ARG A 77 4.37 6.81 -15.85
CA ARG A 77 5.15 5.81 -16.62
C ARG A 77 6.23 6.41 -17.54
N LYS A 78 6.05 7.66 -18.01
CA LYS A 78 7.04 8.34 -18.87
C LYS A 78 8.40 8.57 -18.22
N PHE A 79 8.50 8.46 -16.89
CA PHE A 79 9.75 8.59 -16.15
C PHE A 79 10.56 7.30 -16.11
N GLU A 80 10.00 6.15 -16.54
CA GLU A 80 10.68 4.85 -16.54
C GLU A 80 12.07 4.93 -17.20
N GLY A 81 13.08 4.42 -16.51
CA GLY A 81 14.47 4.39 -16.99
C GLY A 81 15.21 5.72 -16.97
N ARG A 82 14.58 6.85 -16.64
CA ARG A 82 15.26 8.15 -16.49
C ARG A 82 16.13 8.17 -15.25
N ARG A 83 17.17 9.01 -15.26
CA ARG A 83 18.02 9.19 -14.06
C ARG A 83 17.26 9.97 -12.99
N THR A 84 17.32 9.45 -11.77
CA THR A 84 16.91 10.12 -10.54
C THR A 84 18.04 11.00 -10.01
N ALA A 85 17.77 11.84 -9.01
CA ALA A 85 18.73 12.76 -8.44
C ALA A 85 19.92 12.07 -7.74
N ASN A 86 19.80 10.79 -7.34
CA ASN A 86 20.94 10.03 -6.82
C ASN A 86 21.75 9.30 -7.91
N GLY A 87 21.36 9.44 -9.18
CA GLY A 87 22.04 8.84 -10.33
C GLY A 87 21.49 7.47 -10.77
N GLU A 88 20.68 6.79 -9.94
CA GLU A 88 20.01 5.55 -10.33
C GLU A 88 18.98 5.79 -11.43
N ARG A 89 18.69 4.77 -12.25
CA ARG A 89 17.54 4.80 -13.16
C ARG A 89 16.25 4.53 -12.38
N TYR A 90 15.25 5.37 -12.59
CA TYR A 90 13.91 5.15 -12.04
C TYR A 90 13.34 3.83 -12.56
N ASN A 91 12.87 3.01 -11.64
CA ASN A 91 12.17 1.75 -11.88
C ASN A 91 10.81 1.82 -11.19
N GLY A 92 9.72 1.82 -11.95
CA GLY A 92 8.38 1.91 -11.38
C GLY A 92 7.96 0.73 -10.51
N GLN A 93 8.64 -0.42 -10.64
CA GLN A 93 8.39 -1.62 -9.85
C GLN A 93 9.19 -1.66 -8.53
N ALA A 94 10.18 -0.78 -8.35
CA ALA A 94 10.95 -0.70 -7.11
C ALA A 94 10.18 0.08 -6.03
N LEU A 95 10.38 -0.25 -4.75
CA LEU A 95 9.81 0.51 -3.62
C LEU A 95 10.67 1.74 -3.29
N THR A 96 10.64 2.73 -4.17
CA THR A 96 11.37 4.00 -3.98
C THR A 96 10.46 5.22 -4.01
N ALA A 97 11.00 6.37 -3.59
CA ALA A 97 10.31 7.65 -3.59
C ALA A 97 11.26 8.86 -3.70
N ALA A 98 10.70 10.00 -4.09
CA ALA A 98 11.34 11.30 -4.04
C ALA A 98 10.95 12.07 -2.78
N HIS A 99 11.94 12.68 -2.12
CA HIS A 99 11.73 13.60 -1.00
C HIS A 99 12.70 14.79 -1.07
N ARG A 100 12.27 15.96 -0.59
CA ARG A 100 13.01 17.23 -0.76
C ARG A 100 14.36 17.22 -0.05
N THR A 101 14.36 16.80 1.20
CA THR A 101 15.50 17.00 2.12
C THR A 101 16.00 15.73 2.79
N LEU A 102 15.30 14.60 2.64
CA LEU A 102 15.73 13.36 3.28
C LEU A 102 17.00 12.87 2.57
N PRO A 103 18.03 12.42 3.32
CA PRO A 103 19.22 11.83 2.73
C PRO A 103 18.85 10.67 1.82
N PHE A 104 19.56 10.52 0.69
CA PHE A 104 19.39 9.35 -0.16
C PHE A 104 19.73 8.07 0.63
N GLY A 105 19.01 6.99 0.35
CA GLY A 105 19.12 5.73 1.09
C GLY A 105 18.31 5.67 2.38
N THR A 106 17.74 6.79 2.84
CA THR A 106 16.79 6.80 3.98
C THR A 106 15.58 5.92 3.64
N TYR A 107 15.17 5.07 4.58
CA TYR A 107 13.91 4.36 4.50
C TYR A 107 12.84 5.13 5.27
N VAL A 108 11.64 5.22 4.68
CA VAL A 108 10.48 5.80 5.33
C VAL A 108 9.30 4.86 5.23
N ARG A 109 8.54 4.73 6.31
CA ARG A 109 7.19 4.20 6.29
C ARG A 109 6.25 5.31 5.85
N VAL A 110 5.42 5.01 4.87
CA VAL A 110 4.38 5.90 4.36
C VAL A 110 3.04 5.28 4.72
N THR A 111 2.22 6.01 5.45
CA THR A 111 0.91 5.57 5.95
C THR A 111 -0.18 6.38 5.29
N SER A 112 -1.13 5.73 4.62
CA SER A 112 -2.36 6.33 4.13
C SER A 112 -3.24 6.73 5.32
N LEU A 113 -3.62 8.00 5.41
CA LEU A 113 -4.49 8.47 6.50
C LEU A 113 -5.96 8.06 6.31
N SER A 114 -6.37 7.70 5.10
CA SER A 114 -7.75 7.28 4.81
C SER A 114 -7.97 5.78 4.98
N THR A 115 -6.95 4.96 4.74
CA THR A 115 -7.09 3.48 4.73
C THR A 115 -6.22 2.76 5.75
N ALA A 116 -5.36 3.49 6.46
CA ALA A 116 -4.32 2.95 7.35
C ALA A 116 -3.32 1.98 6.67
N LYS A 117 -3.38 1.81 5.35
CA LYS A 117 -2.39 1.03 4.60
C LYS A 117 -1.03 1.67 4.70
N THR A 118 0.01 0.84 4.78
CA THR A 118 1.40 1.30 4.89
C THR A 118 2.29 0.66 3.84
N VAL A 119 3.31 1.39 3.41
CA VAL A 119 4.41 0.85 2.59
C VAL A 119 5.72 1.47 3.05
N VAL A 120 6.81 0.70 2.99
CA VAL A 120 8.15 1.22 3.26
C VAL A 120 8.85 1.46 1.95
N VAL A 121 9.44 2.63 1.78
CA VAL A 121 10.15 3.04 0.57
C VAL A 121 11.52 3.61 0.90
N ARG A 122 12.46 3.45 -0.04
CA ARG A 122 13.78 4.09 0.01
C ARG A 122 13.76 5.41 -0.75
N ILE A 123 14.34 6.45 -0.16
CA ILE A 123 14.52 7.74 -0.83
C ILE A 123 15.69 7.64 -1.82
N ASN A 124 15.43 7.83 -3.11
CA ASN A 124 16.47 7.85 -4.15
C ASN A 124 16.38 9.06 -5.08
N ASP A 125 15.41 9.95 -4.86
CA ASP A 125 15.18 11.08 -5.75
C ASP A 125 14.80 12.37 -5.01
N ARG A 126 14.75 13.50 -5.73
CA ARG A 126 14.43 14.84 -5.21
C ARG A 126 13.11 15.36 -5.76
N GLY A 127 12.44 16.16 -4.93
CA GLY A 127 11.07 16.58 -5.12
C GLY A 127 10.20 16.09 -3.96
N PRO A 128 8.87 16.22 -4.00
CA PRO A 128 8.11 17.01 -4.97
C PRO A 128 8.44 18.50 -4.88
N PHE A 129 8.38 19.24 -5.99
CA PHE A 129 8.51 20.71 -5.99
C PHE A 129 7.15 21.43 -5.96
N VAL A 130 6.06 20.66 -5.91
CA VAL A 130 4.68 21.18 -5.78
C VAL A 130 4.34 21.43 -4.31
N LYS A 131 3.81 22.62 -3.99
CA LYS A 131 3.41 23.00 -2.64
C LYS A 131 2.37 22.00 -2.08
N GLY A 132 2.50 21.65 -0.80
CA GLY A 132 1.58 20.74 -0.11
C GLY A 132 1.83 19.24 -0.36
N ARG A 133 2.58 18.85 -1.40
CA ARG A 133 3.05 17.47 -1.56
C ARG A 133 4.31 17.25 -0.74
N VAL A 134 4.41 16.12 -0.07
CA VAL A 134 5.55 15.75 0.79
C VAL A 134 6.39 14.63 0.19
N ILE A 135 5.78 13.76 -0.61
CA ILE A 135 6.47 12.60 -1.19
C ILE A 135 5.88 12.25 -2.56
N ASP A 136 6.73 11.91 -3.53
CA ASP A 136 6.31 11.34 -4.81
C ASP A 136 6.77 9.87 -4.87
N LEU A 137 5.83 8.94 -4.92
CA LEU A 137 6.05 7.50 -4.84
C LEU A 137 6.35 6.89 -6.22
N SER A 138 7.08 5.78 -6.22
CA SER A 138 7.08 4.83 -7.34
C SER A 138 5.68 4.25 -7.59
N TYR A 139 5.46 3.71 -8.78
CA TYR A 139 4.18 3.08 -9.14
C TYR A 139 3.85 1.89 -8.21
N ALA A 140 4.82 1.01 -7.94
CA ALA A 140 4.61 -0.12 -7.04
C ALA A 140 4.24 0.31 -5.61
N ALA A 141 4.92 1.32 -5.04
CA ALA A 141 4.59 1.82 -3.71
C ALA A 141 3.21 2.50 -3.68
N ALA A 142 2.86 3.28 -4.71
CA ALA A 142 1.54 3.88 -4.84
C ALA A 142 0.44 2.82 -4.98
N SER A 143 0.70 1.74 -5.71
CA SER A 143 -0.24 0.62 -5.87
C SER A 143 -0.49 -0.08 -4.54
N ALA A 144 0.55 -0.35 -3.76
CA ALA A 144 0.45 -0.95 -2.43
C ALA A 144 -0.42 -0.13 -1.47
N LEU A 145 -0.35 1.21 -1.55
CA LEU A 145 -1.21 2.12 -0.77
C LEU A 145 -2.61 2.29 -1.36
N GLY A 146 -2.87 1.87 -2.59
CA GLY A 146 -4.11 2.15 -3.32
C GLY A 146 -4.23 3.58 -3.87
N LEU A 147 -3.11 4.30 -3.98
CA LEU A 147 -3.06 5.68 -4.51
C LEU A 147 -3.24 5.75 -6.04
N THR A 148 -3.02 4.67 -6.79
CA THR A 148 -3.09 4.68 -8.27
C THR A 148 -4.46 5.06 -8.84
N ARG A 149 -5.52 5.03 -8.02
CA ARG A 149 -6.90 5.39 -8.38
C ARG A 149 -7.24 6.86 -8.14
N ALA A 150 -6.30 7.66 -7.65
CA ALA A 150 -6.49 9.06 -7.31
C ALA A 150 -5.27 9.92 -7.74
N PRO A 151 -5.43 11.24 -7.94
CA PRO A 151 -4.32 12.12 -8.27
C PRO A 151 -3.35 12.33 -7.08
N SER A 152 -3.86 12.28 -5.86
CA SER A 152 -3.07 12.41 -4.62
C SER A 152 -3.76 11.72 -3.44
N MET A 153 -3.02 11.56 -2.34
CA MET A 153 -3.52 10.96 -1.10
C MET A 153 -2.88 11.66 0.11
N SER A 154 -3.68 11.90 1.16
CA SER A 154 -3.15 12.33 2.45
C SER A 154 -2.38 11.20 3.13
N VAL A 155 -1.10 11.45 3.44
CA VAL A 155 -0.21 10.47 4.05
C VAL A 155 0.55 11.07 5.23
N GLN A 156 0.96 10.19 6.14
CA GLN A 156 1.99 10.44 7.14
C GLN A 156 3.26 9.67 6.75
N ILE A 157 4.42 10.30 6.87
CA ILE A 157 5.73 9.66 6.66
C ILE A 157 6.52 9.64 7.95
N GLU A 158 7.21 8.52 8.20
CA GLU A 158 8.06 8.30 9.36
C GLU A 158 9.36 7.65 8.90
N ARG A 159 10.52 8.11 9.37
CA ARG A 159 11.77 7.38 9.13
C ARG A 159 11.73 6.04 9.84
N VAL A 160 12.29 5.03 9.18
CA VAL A 160 12.46 3.70 9.75
C VAL A 160 13.88 3.20 9.55
N GLU A 161 14.38 2.46 10.53
CA GLU A 161 15.70 1.83 10.48
C GLU A 161 15.57 0.39 10.01
N LYS A 162 16.44 -0.01 9.07
CA LYS A 162 16.65 -1.42 8.75
C LYS A 162 17.20 -2.06 10.03
N GLN A 163 16.45 -2.95 10.70
CA GLN A 163 17.01 -3.71 11.81
C GLN A 163 18.21 -4.49 11.26
N ALA A 164 19.41 -4.07 11.68
CA ALA A 164 20.61 -4.86 11.44
C ALA A 164 20.44 -6.15 12.23
N ASP A 165 20.76 -7.28 11.61
CA ASP A 165 20.78 -8.57 12.28
C ASP A 165 21.82 -8.53 13.41
N THR A 166 21.43 -8.13 14.61
CA THR A 166 22.27 -8.17 15.81
C THR A 166 22.48 -9.60 16.34
N ARG A 167 22.34 -10.63 15.49
CA ARG A 167 22.60 -12.03 15.86
C ARG A 167 24.09 -12.41 15.87
N THR A 168 25.01 -11.53 15.44
CA THR A 168 26.44 -11.88 15.34
C THR A 168 27.33 -11.22 16.41
N ALA A 169 26.80 -10.41 17.33
CA ALA A 169 27.61 -9.69 18.33
C ALA A 169 27.54 -10.27 19.77
N SER A 170 27.27 -11.57 19.93
CA SER A 170 27.24 -12.23 21.26
C SER A 170 28.15 -13.46 21.41
N GLY A 171 29.19 -13.60 20.57
CA GLY A 171 30.37 -14.40 20.96
C GLY A 171 31.35 -13.43 21.62
N GLY A 172 31.47 -13.36 22.94
CA GLY A 172 31.85 -14.50 23.78
C GLY A 172 33.36 -14.39 24.00
N SER A 173 33.77 -13.39 24.78
CA SER A 173 35.10 -13.30 25.35
C SER A 173 35.22 -14.34 26.47
N GLU A 174 35.58 -15.56 26.13
CA GLU A 174 36.04 -16.58 27.08
C GLU A 174 37.17 -17.39 26.46
N SER A 175 38.41 -17.00 26.78
CA SER A 175 39.57 -17.86 27.09
C SER A 175 40.76 -16.98 27.44
#